data_AF-A0A934VU11-F1
#
_entry.id   AF-A0A934VU11-F1
#
_cell.length_a   1.000
_cell.length_b   1.000
_cell.length_c   1.000
_cell.angle_alpha   90.00
_cell.angle_beta   90.00
_cell.angle_gamma   90.00
#
_symmetry.space_group_name_H-M   'P 1'
#
loop_
_entity.id
_entity.type
_entity.pdbx_description
1 polymer ?
#
loop_
_entity_poly.entity_id
_entity_poly.type
_entity_poly.pdbx_seq_one_letter_code
_entity_poly.pdbx_strand_id
1 'polypeptide(L)'
;MNARAQNLGLVAWLIAFALLLATQPAYAKKILTLSHTNGPTATRQIASEEFARLVSEYSEQRLEVRVFHSGQLANDPKAIELMKLGGLDFTITATGSYAPHYPNLNLLTLPYLVDNYEQGWRLYDESPWVAQQFEGLAKKTGIRVLATWEAGFRQFTTTIPLAPPGESNKEKMRVYPNESLRSMVEAFGYNPVIIPAPEVYLALQQGTVVGQENPLDTIYSMRFFEVAPRISLTSHIYSPTPFTVAESTWKKLSEADKAAVKRAAKEAGDFSRQRVKESEPRLLEEMVQRGASVHRPDLKPFQEAVTSVYDQARDRYGNQVDLLLADSQAIKTGEELPTGPLEDSYSSQPISFPLSLSLSLGGLITFVVGSLILNSRTAWLSEYPAGDETPLFRYLGNAIDWTVIWCGFAIVILMFGNVLSRFVFKFDVAWSSELSVFLMIWAIFLGGVSATRRRSHMRVAEAVNLLPQGAQRWTNTIANAASSIVLLLLLLSGLRIAQANLGQDLVALGWPVGFQYAALPVGAGFALLFTLRDLVLHLRGSVELEQHS
;
A
#
# COMPACT_ATOMS: atom_id res chain seq x y z
N MET A 1 -40.94 58.25 33.86
CA MET A 1 -39.88 57.51 33.14
C MET A 1 -40.53 56.29 32.50
N ASN A 2 -40.48 56.22 31.17
CA ASN A 2 -41.41 55.44 30.35
C ASN A 2 -41.14 53.93 30.38
N ALA A 3 -42.17 53.13 30.69
CA ALA A 3 -42.17 51.67 30.61
C ALA A 3 -41.70 51.13 29.23
N ARG A 4 -41.83 51.92 28.16
CA ARG A 4 -41.28 51.61 26.83
C ARG A 4 -39.75 51.52 26.79
N ALA A 5 -39.05 52.33 27.58
CA ALA A 5 -37.58 52.31 27.62
C ALA A 5 -37.03 51.08 28.39
N GLN A 6 -37.76 50.62 29.41
CA GLN A 6 -37.41 49.40 30.16
C GLN A 6 -37.61 48.14 29.31
N ASN A 7 -38.69 48.07 28.52
CA ASN A 7 -38.95 46.92 27.64
C ASN A 7 -37.95 46.81 26.48
N LEU A 8 -37.47 47.95 25.94
CA LEU A 8 -36.41 47.96 24.92
C LEU A 8 -35.06 47.46 25.46
N GLY A 9 -34.72 47.80 26.71
CA GLY A 9 -33.51 47.31 27.36
C GLY A 9 -33.52 45.79 27.60
N LEU A 10 -34.69 45.24 27.99
CA LEU A 10 -34.87 43.81 28.24
C LEU A 10 -34.78 42.97 26.96
N VAL A 11 -35.33 43.46 25.86
CA VAL A 11 -35.21 42.81 24.54
C VAL A 11 -33.77 42.85 24.04
N ALA A 12 -33.05 43.97 24.20
CA ALA A 12 -31.65 44.07 23.84
C ALA A 12 -30.75 43.11 24.65
N TRP A 13 -31.03 42.95 25.96
CA TRP A 13 -30.35 41.99 26.81
C TRP A 13 -30.63 40.54 26.44
N LEU A 14 -31.88 40.19 26.09
CA LEU A 14 -32.25 38.85 25.63
C LEU A 14 -31.60 38.51 24.28
N ILE A 15 -31.50 39.48 23.36
CA ILE A 15 -30.80 39.31 22.08
C ILE A 15 -29.30 39.13 22.30
N ALA A 16 -28.67 39.96 23.15
CA ALA A 16 -27.25 39.83 23.47
C ALA A 16 -26.92 38.51 24.18
N PHE A 17 -27.79 38.03 25.07
CA PHE A 17 -27.67 36.74 25.73
C PHE A 17 -27.87 35.56 24.76
N ALA A 18 -28.82 35.66 23.82
CA ALA A 18 -29.02 34.68 22.76
C ALA A 18 -27.83 34.64 21.78
N LEU A 19 -27.21 35.78 21.47
CA LEU A 19 -25.99 35.85 20.66
C LEU A 19 -24.76 35.27 21.38
N LEU A 20 -24.64 35.46 22.70
CA LEU A 20 -23.58 34.82 23.50
C LEU A 20 -23.76 33.29 23.61
N LEU A 21 -25.00 32.80 23.63
CA LEU A 21 -25.32 31.37 23.62
C LEU A 21 -25.16 30.74 22.24
N ALA A 22 -25.25 31.53 21.16
CA ALA A 22 -25.09 31.08 19.78
C ALA A 22 -23.62 31.03 19.32
N THR A 23 -22.69 31.66 20.05
CA THR A 23 -21.24 31.50 19.82
C THR A 23 -20.72 30.25 20.51
N GLN A 24 -21.09 29.08 20.01
CA GLN A 24 -20.29 27.88 20.27
C GLN A 24 -18.95 28.08 19.54
N PRO A 25 -17.79 27.88 20.19
CA PRO A 25 -16.52 27.85 19.48
C PRO A 25 -16.64 26.74 18.43
N ALA A 26 -16.68 27.13 17.15
CA ALA A 26 -16.55 26.19 16.05
C ALA A 26 -15.11 25.67 16.11
N TYR A 27 -14.91 24.57 16.85
CA TYR A 27 -13.64 23.86 16.83
C TYR A 27 -13.39 23.44 15.38
N ALA A 28 -12.29 23.91 14.81
CA ALA A 28 -11.87 23.47 13.49
C ALA A 28 -11.77 21.95 13.51
N LYS A 29 -12.61 21.29 12.69
CA LYS A 29 -12.67 19.83 12.58
C LYS A 29 -11.30 19.31 12.21
N LYS A 30 -10.68 18.54 13.10
CA LYS A 30 -9.36 17.95 12.86
C LYS A 30 -9.53 16.70 12.01
N ILE A 31 -8.96 16.73 10.81
CA ILE A 31 -8.95 15.60 9.89
C ILE A 31 -7.74 14.72 10.19
N LEU A 32 -7.99 13.43 10.36
CA LEU A 32 -7.00 12.37 10.53
C LEU A 32 -7.11 11.39 9.36
N THR A 33 -6.02 10.72 9.05
CA THR A 33 -5.87 9.82 7.90
C THR A 33 -5.69 8.38 8.35
N LEU A 34 -6.42 7.45 7.73
CA LEU A 34 -6.30 6.01 7.96
C LEU A 34 -6.01 5.32 6.63
N SER A 35 -4.91 4.57 6.52
CA SER A 35 -4.56 3.83 5.30
C SER A 35 -4.53 2.32 5.51
N HIS A 36 -5.04 1.56 4.54
CA HIS A 36 -4.85 0.11 4.47
C HIS A 36 -4.92 -0.43 3.03
N THR A 37 -4.54 -1.70 2.85
CA THR A 37 -4.37 -2.33 1.52
C THR A 37 -5.57 -3.11 0.99
N ASN A 38 -6.53 -3.53 1.82
CA ASN A 38 -7.71 -4.27 1.33
C ASN A 38 -8.66 -3.41 0.48
N GLY A 39 -9.43 -4.07 -0.37
CA GLY A 39 -10.43 -3.47 -1.25
C GLY A 39 -11.64 -2.88 -0.50
N PRO A 40 -12.47 -2.09 -1.21
CA PRO A 40 -13.56 -1.31 -0.61
C PRO A 40 -14.69 -2.16 0.01
N THR A 41 -14.78 -3.45 -0.32
CA THR A 41 -15.81 -4.35 0.20
C THR A 41 -15.31 -5.28 1.30
N ALA A 42 -14.01 -5.21 1.63
CA ALA A 42 -13.39 -6.10 2.61
C ALA A 42 -13.80 -5.76 4.04
N THR A 43 -13.74 -6.73 4.94
CA THR A 43 -14.06 -6.53 6.35
C THR A 43 -13.23 -5.41 6.98
N ARG A 44 -11.94 -5.32 6.63
CA ARG A 44 -11.05 -4.25 7.11
C ARG A 44 -11.53 -2.84 6.71
N GLN A 45 -12.07 -2.66 5.51
CA GLN A 45 -12.61 -1.37 5.08
C GLN A 45 -13.86 -1.03 5.88
N ILE A 46 -14.78 -1.97 6.00
CA ILE A 46 -16.06 -1.75 6.68
C ILE A 46 -15.83 -1.42 8.17
N ALA A 47 -14.88 -2.11 8.83
CA ALA A 47 -14.49 -1.78 10.19
C ALA A 47 -13.79 -0.41 10.29
N SER A 48 -13.02 0.00 9.28
CA SER A 48 -12.37 1.32 9.23
C SER A 48 -13.38 2.46 9.08
N GLU A 49 -14.44 2.26 8.29
CA GLU A 49 -15.57 3.19 8.17
C GLU A 49 -16.36 3.27 9.47
N GLU A 50 -16.60 2.13 10.13
CA GLU A 50 -17.27 2.12 11.43
C GLU A 50 -16.44 2.83 12.50
N PHE A 51 -15.12 2.61 12.53
CA PHE A 51 -14.21 3.39 13.36
C PHE A 51 -14.31 4.89 13.07
N ALA A 52 -14.30 5.31 11.80
CA ALA A 52 -14.40 6.71 11.43
C ALA A 52 -15.72 7.34 11.91
N ARG A 53 -16.83 6.61 11.77
CA ARG A 53 -18.16 7.00 12.26
C ARG A 53 -18.16 7.16 13.78
N LEU A 54 -17.67 6.16 14.52
CA LEU A 54 -17.60 6.15 15.99
C LEU A 54 -16.69 7.27 16.52
N VAL A 55 -15.55 7.52 15.88
CA VAL A 55 -14.67 8.64 16.26
C VAL A 55 -15.38 9.97 16.09
N SER A 56 -16.07 10.19 14.98
CA SER A 56 -16.84 11.41 14.76
C SER A 56 -17.96 11.58 15.79
N GLU A 57 -18.63 10.49 16.19
CA GLU A 57 -19.69 10.51 17.19
C GLU A 57 -19.14 10.82 18.60
N TYR A 58 -18.14 10.05 19.05
CA TYR A 58 -17.58 10.17 20.41
C TYR A 58 -16.73 11.42 20.62
N SER A 59 -16.22 12.01 19.55
CA SER A 59 -15.54 13.31 19.59
C SER A 59 -16.50 14.48 19.39
N GLU A 60 -17.82 14.26 19.32
CA GLU A 60 -18.82 15.30 19.04
C GLU A 60 -18.43 16.13 17.79
N GLN A 61 -18.03 15.41 16.74
CA GLN A 61 -17.60 15.94 15.44
C GLN A 61 -16.31 16.77 15.47
N ARG A 62 -15.54 16.80 16.58
CA ARG A 62 -14.21 17.44 16.62
C ARG A 62 -13.20 16.74 15.72
N LEU A 63 -13.33 15.42 15.55
CA LEU A 63 -12.47 14.60 14.70
C LEU A 63 -13.21 14.08 13.46
N GLU A 64 -12.52 14.11 12.32
CA GLU A 64 -12.88 13.36 11.10
C GLU A 64 -11.78 12.33 10.82
N VAL A 65 -12.14 11.10 10.48
CA VAL A 65 -11.18 10.12 9.98
C VAL A 65 -11.48 9.88 8.50
N ARG A 66 -10.50 10.15 7.63
CA ARG A 66 -10.54 9.84 6.21
C ARG A 66 -9.86 8.51 5.96
N VAL A 67 -10.61 7.57 5.41
CA VAL A 67 -10.16 6.19 5.15
C VAL A 67 -9.69 6.06 3.70
N PHE A 68 -8.46 5.62 3.51
CA PHE A 68 -7.80 5.35 2.23
C PHE A 68 -7.58 3.84 2.09
N HIS A 69 -8.43 3.19 1.31
CA HIS A 69 -8.38 1.74 1.08
C HIS A 69 -7.51 1.39 -0.13
N SER A 70 -7.38 0.10 -0.46
CA SER A 70 -6.68 -0.39 -1.66
C SER A 70 -5.25 0.12 -1.84
N GLY A 71 -4.59 0.55 -0.77
CA GLY A 71 -3.25 1.13 -0.83
C GLY A 71 -3.20 2.48 -1.57
N GLN A 72 -4.32 3.21 -1.66
CA GLN A 72 -4.40 4.53 -2.30
C GLN A 72 -3.34 5.51 -1.80
N LEU A 73 -3.07 5.51 -0.49
CA LEU A 73 -2.06 6.36 0.11
C LEU A 73 -0.70 5.63 0.20
N ALA A 74 -0.70 4.39 0.71
CA ALA A 74 0.50 3.60 0.87
C ALA A 74 0.19 2.09 0.96
N ASN A 75 1.12 1.27 0.48
CA ASN A 75 1.18 -0.15 0.83
C ASN A 75 1.69 -0.32 2.28
N ASP A 76 1.60 -1.54 2.83
CA ASP A 76 1.89 -1.77 4.26
C ASP A 76 3.28 -1.27 4.70
N PRO A 77 4.41 -1.59 4.03
CA PRO A 77 5.72 -1.09 4.44
C PRO A 77 5.82 0.44 4.38
N LYS A 78 5.25 1.07 3.34
CA LYS A 78 5.28 2.52 3.19
C LYS A 78 4.38 3.20 4.23
N ALA A 79 3.24 2.60 4.59
CA ALA A 79 2.34 3.11 5.61
C ALA A 79 3.04 3.14 6.98
N ILE A 80 3.77 2.09 7.33
CA ILE A 80 4.55 2.04 8.57
C ILE A 80 5.63 3.13 8.59
N GLU A 81 6.35 3.34 7.49
CA GLU A 81 7.33 4.44 7.40
C GLU A 81 6.67 5.83 7.50
N LEU A 82 5.52 6.04 6.86
CA LEU A 82 4.78 7.30 6.96
C LEU A 82 4.31 7.56 8.40
N MET A 83 3.85 6.54 9.13
CA MET A 83 3.47 6.70 10.53
C MET A 83 4.64 7.14 11.41
N LYS A 84 5.82 6.53 11.23
CA LYS A 84 7.05 6.92 11.96
C LYS A 84 7.43 8.37 11.71
N LEU A 85 7.25 8.84 10.48
CA LEU A 85 7.52 10.21 10.07
C LEU A 85 6.37 11.19 10.43
N GLY A 86 5.26 10.69 10.99
CA GLY A 86 4.08 11.49 11.32
C GLY A 86 3.26 11.96 10.11
N GLY A 87 3.45 11.30 8.98
CA GLY A 87 2.73 11.56 7.74
C GLY A 87 1.47 10.72 7.50
N LEU A 88 1.17 9.80 8.43
CA LEU A 88 -0.04 9.00 8.44
C LEU A 88 -0.50 8.84 9.89
N ASP A 89 -1.78 9.11 10.17
CA ASP A 89 -2.30 9.06 11.55
C ASP A 89 -2.56 7.63 12.01
N PHE A 90 -3.23 6.83 11.19
CA PHE A 90 -3.63 5.46 11.50
C PHE A 90 -3.28 4.48 10.37
N THR A 91 -2.91 3.25 10.73
CA THR A 91 -2.85 2.14 9.77
C THR A 91 -3.27 0.81 10.39
N ILE A 92 -3.66 -0.11 9.51
CA ILE A 92 -4.08 -1.47 9.84
C ILE A 92 -3.36 -2.43 8.90
N THR A 93 -2.41 -3.18 9.43
CA THR A 93 -1.64 -4.18 8.71
C THR A 93 -1.41 -5.41 9.59
N ALA A 94 -0.89 -6.49 9.02
CA ALA A 94 -0.56 -7.70 9.77
C ALA A 94 0.51 -7.40 10.83
N THR A 95 0.42 -8.05 12.00
CA THR A 95 1.39 -7.88 13.09
C THR A 95 2.84 -8.09 12.64
N GLY A 96 3.08 -9.09 11.80
CA GLY A 96 4.42 -9.38 11.27
C GLY A 96 4.99 -8.31 10.35
N SER A 97 4.17 -7.41 9.79
CA SER A 97 4.62 -6.32 8.90
C SER A 97 5.48 -5.28 9.63
N TYR A 98 5.38 -5.20 10.96
CA TYR A 98 6.18 -4.29 11.78
C TYR A 98 7.58 -4.85 12.11
N ALA A 99 7.83 -6.13 11.86
CA ALA A 99 9.09 -6.78 12.23
C ALA A 99 10.36 -6.17 11.63
N PRO A 100 10.37 -5.62 10.38
CA PRO A 100 11.52 -4.88 9.87
C PRO A 100 11.92 -3.65 10.72
N HIS A 101 11.01 -3.13 11.54
CA HIS A 101 11.26 -2.01 12.45
C HIS A 101 11.31 -2.40 13.93
N TYR A 102 10.67 -3.51 14.30
CA TYR A 102 10.68 -4.05 15.65
C TYR A 102 10.69 -5.59 15.60
N PRO A 103 11.89 -6.22 15.55
CA PRO A 103 12.06 -7.63 15.17
C PRO A 103 11.31 -8.66 15.99
N ASN A 104 11.01 -8.41 17.27
CA ASN A 104 10.32 -9.36 18.14
C ASN A 104 8.90 -9.70 17.63
N LEU A 105 8.27 -8.82 16.85
CA LEU A 105 6.94 -9.09 16.28
C LEU A 105 6.94 -10.20 15.21
N ASN A 106 8.11 -10.64 14.73
CA ASN A 106 8.20 -11.90 13.96
C ASN A 106 7.74 -13.12 14.78
N LEU A 107 7.85 -13.10 16.10
CA LEU A 107 7.46 -14.25 16.92
C LEU A 107 5.95 -14.48 16.92
N LEU A 108 5.14 -13.44 16.72
CA LEU A 108 3.68 -13.55 16.59
C LEU A 108 3.22 -14.12 15.24
N THR A 109 4.17 -14.49 14.39
CA THR A 109 3.95 -15.23 13.14
C THR A 109 4.52 -16.64 13.21
N LEU A 110 4.88 -17.13 14.40
CA LEU A 110 5.21 -18.53 14.59
C LEU A 110 3.97 -19.41 14.30
N PRO A 111 4.13 -20.54 13.60
CA PRO A 111 2.99 -21.33 13.17
C PRO A 111 2.32 -22.09 14.32
N TYR A 112 0.99 -22.13 14.37
CA TYR A 112 0.20 -22.90 15.35
C TYR A 112 0.34 -22.48 16.82
N LEU A 113 0.58 -21.18 17.09
CA LEU A 113 0.53 -20.65 18.46
C LEU A 113 -0.84 -20.88 19.13
N VAL A 114 -1.92 -20.72 18.38
CA VAL A 114 -3.31 -20.89 18.85
C VAL A 114 -4.11 -21.75 17.88
N ASP A 115 -5.17 -22.39 18.38
CA ASP A 115 -5.98 -23.35 17.62
C ASP A 115 -7.31 -22.75 17.11
N ASN A 116 -7.76 -21.64 17.70
CA ASN A 116 -9.03 -21.00 17.36
C ASN A 116 -9.01 -19.49 17.61
N TYR A 117 -10.07 -18.81 17.17
CA TYR A 117 -10.22 -17.36 17.27
C TYR A 117 -10.22 -16.86 18.71
N GLU A 118 -10.91 -17.55 19.61
CA GLU A 118 -11.03 -17.15 21.02
C GLU A 118 -9.67 -17.18 21.71
N GLN A 119 -8.88 -18.23 21.49
CA GLN A 119 -7.50 -18.31 21.96
C GLN A 119 -6.64 -17.21 21.33
N GLY A 120 -6.81 -16.93 20.04
CA GLY A 120 -6.13 -15.85 19.35
C GLY A 120 -6.43 -14.46 19.93
N TRP A 121 -7.70 -14.17 20.22
CA TRP A 121 -8.11 -12.92 20.86
C TRP A 121 -7.50 -12.78 22.24
N ARG A 122 -7.55 -13.84 23.06
CA ARG A 122 -6.92 -13.87 24.38
C ARG A 122 -5.41 -13.68 24.30
N LEU A 123 -4.73 -14.31 23.33
CA LEU A 123 -3.27 -14.13 23.15
C LEU A 123 -2.92 -12.67 22.90
N TYR A 124 -3.69 -11.95 22.10
CA TYR A 124 -3.36 -10.56 21.78
C TYR A 124 -3.84 -9.55 22.84
N ASP A 125 -4.87 -9.89 23.62
CA ASP A 125 -5.48 -8.98 24.58
C ASP A 125 -4.98 -9.21 26.02
N GLU A 126 -4.62 -10.44 26.38
CA GLU A 126 -4.30 -10.84 27.75
C GLU A 126 -2.81 -11.16 27.97
N SER A 127 -2.06 -11.58 26.92
CA SER A 127 -0.64 -11.96 27.05
C SER A 127 0.22 -10.78 27.55
N PRO A 128 0.93 -10.96 28.69
CA PRO A 128 1.92 -9.99 29.14
C PRO A 128 3.03 -9.78 28.11
N TRP A 129 3.47 -10.85 27.45
CA TRP A 129 4.51 -10.78 26.44
C TRP A 129 4.08 -9.91 25.24
N VAL A 130 2.86 -10.10 24.71
CA VAL A 130 2.34 -9.28 23.60
C VAL A 130 2.19 -7.83 24.01
N ALA A 131 1.66 -7.56 25.21
CA ALA A 131 1.54 -6.21 25.74
C ALA A 131 2.91 -5.51 25.80
N GLN A 132 3.94 -6.18 26.31
CA GLN A 132 5.31 -5.66 26.33
C GLN A 132 5.83 -5.35 24.93
N GLN A 133 5.58 -6.22 23.94
CA GLN A 133 6.03 -5.98 22.56
C GLN A 133 5.33 -4.79 21.91
N PHE A 134 4.03 -4.59 22.16
CA PHE A 134 3.30 -3.43 21.64
C PHE A 134 3.73 -2.12 22.31
N GLU A 135 4.07 -2.14 23.59
CA GLU A 135 4.71 -0.99 24.23
C GLU A 135 6.10 -0.72 23.66
N GLY A 136 6.89 -1.78 23.44
CA GLY A 136 8.22 -1.70 22.83
C GLY A 136 8.17 -1.09 21.43
N LEU A 137 7.20 -1.51 20.61
CA LEU A 137 6.93 -0.93 19.29
C LEU A 137 6.70 0.58 19.39
N ALA A 138 5.84 1.03 20.31
CA ALA A 138 5.57 2.46 20.52
C ALA A 138 6.82 3.24 20.94
N LYS A 139 7.59 2.71 21.90
CA LYS A 139 8.82 3.34 22.40
C LYS A 139 9.92 3.44 21.33
N LYS A 140 10.08 2.40 20.50
CA LYS A 140 11.18 2.31 19.52
C LYS A 140 10.86 2.95 18.17
N THR A 141 9.59 2.93 17.76
CA THR A 141 9.19 3.37 16.42
C THR A 141 8.27 4.59 16.41
N GLY A 142 7.66 4.92 17.55
CA GLY A 142 6.62 5.93 17.60
C GLY A 142 5.29 5.45 17.02
N ILE A 143 5.05 4.14 16.95
CA ILE A 143 3.78 3.55 16.51
C ILE A 143 3.12 2.84 17.68
N ARG A 144 1.95 3.34 18.08
CA ARG A 144 1.18 2.78 19.20
C ARG A 144 0.08 1.87 18.68
N VAL A 145 -0.05 0.68 19.26
CA VAL A 145 -1.24 -0.16 19.10
C VAL A 145 -2.35 0.34 20.02
N LEU A 146 -3.55 0.53 19.49
CA LEU A 146 -4.73 0.97 20.24
C LEU A 146 -5.71 -0.18 20.50
N ALA A 147 -5.81 -1.11 19.56
CA ALA A 147 -6.64 -2.31 19.63
C ALA A 147 -6.10 -3.35 18.64
N THR A 148 -6.52 -4.60 18.80
CA THR A 148 -6.22 -5.68 17.85
C THR A 148 -7.48 -6.02 17.06
N TRP A 149 -7.45 -5.77 15.75
CA TRP A 149 -8.55 -6.11 14.83
C TRP A 149 -8.31 -7.46 14.18
N GLU A 150 -9.31 -7.98 13.47
CA GLU A 150 -9.24 -9.31 12.89
C GLU A 150 -8.93 -9.29 11.39
N ALA A 151 -8.18 -10.30 10.95
CA ALA A 151 -8.10 -10.66 9.54
C ALA A 151 -8.33 -12.15 9.29
N GLY A 152 -8.07 -13.01 10.26
CA GLY A 152 -8.33 -14.45 10.19
C GLY A 152 -7.10 -15.35 10.26
N PHE A 153 -7.36 -16.65 10.20
CA PHE A 153 -6.32 -17.65 10.03
C PHE A 153 -5.82 -17.66 8.59
N ARG A 154 -4.49 -17.70 8.41
CA ARG A 154 -3.84 -17.73 7.10
C ARG A 154 -4.01 -19.11 6.47
N GLN A 155 -4.36 -19.13 5.19
CA GLN A 155 -4.63 -20.30 4.35
C GLN A 155 -3.75 -20.22 3.09
N PHE A 156 -3.43 -21.35 2.48
CA PHE A 156 -2.70 -21.35 1.20
C PHE A 156 -3.66 -21.22 0.02
N THR A 157 -3.26 -20.49 -1.02
CA THR A 157 -3.86 -20.56 -2.35
C THR A 157 -2.79 -20.82 -3.40
N THR A 158 -2.99 -21.84 -4.23
CA THR A 158 -1.96 -22.32 -5.14
C THR A 158 -2.51 -22.62 -6.54
N THR A 159 -1.61 -22.60 -7.52
CA THR A 159 -1.82 -22.99 -8.92
C THR A 159 -1.57 -24.48 -9.14
N ILE A 160 -0.99 -25.17 -8.16
CA ILE A 160 -0.70 -26.61 -8.12
C ILE A 160 -1.24 -27.20 -6.81
N PRO A 161 -1.50 -28.51 -6.69
CA PRO A 161 -1.85 -29.12 -5.41
C PRO A 161 -0.81 -28.81 -4.32
N LEU A 162 -1.26 -28.50 -3.11
CA LEU A 162 -0.37 -28.26 -1.98
C LEU A 162 0.19 -29.62 -1.51
N ALA A 163 1.47 -29.87 -1.78
CA ALA A 163 2.18 -31.05 -1.30
C ALA A 163 2.29 -31.04 0.24
N PRO A 164 2.16 -32.20 0.90
CA PRO A 164 2.47 -32.32 2.33
C PRO A 164 3.97 -32.08 2.58
N PRO A 165 4.34 -31.55 3.76
CA PRO A 165 5.74 -31.40 4.14
C PRO A 165 6.49 -32.75 4.07
N GLY A 166 7.75 -32.69 3.65
CA GLY A 166 8.58 -33.88 3.39
C GLY A 166 8.57 -34.32 1.93
N GLU A 167 7.55 -33.94 1.15
CA GLU A 167 7.59 -34.02 -0.31
C GLU A 167 8.24 -32.73 -0.86
N SER A 168 9.45 -32.83 -1.42
CA SER A 168 10.15 -31.65 -1.93
C SER A 168 9.46 -31.11 -3.18
N ASN A 169 8.82 -29.95 -3.04
CA ASN A 169 8.23 -29.20 -4.13
C ASN A 169 8.98 -27.85 -4.20
N LYS A 170 10.16 -27.84 -4.83
CA LYS A 170 11.10 -26.67 -4.94
C LYS A 170 10.51 -25.46 -5.70
N GLU A 171 9.20 -25.42 -5.85
CA GLU A 171 8.45 -24.33 -6.44
C GLU A 171 8.46 -23.09 -5.56
N LYS A 172 8.26 -21.95 -6.21
CA LYS A 172 8.33 -20.65 -5.56
C LYS A 172 7.00 -20.29 -4.91
N MET A 173 6.98 -20.07 -3.60
CA MET A 173 5.79 -19.65 -2.86
C MET A 173 5.96 -18.21 -2.38
N ARG A 174 4.98 -17.35 -2.63
CA ARG A 174 5.04 -15.96 -2.15
C ARG A 174 4.79 -15.90 -0.64
N VAL A 175 5.61 -15.09 0.03
CA VAL A 175 5.40 -14.61 1.41
C VAL A 175 5.45 -13.09 1.44
N TYR A 176 4.86 -12.47 2.46
CA TYR A 176 5.13 -11.05 2.74
C TYR A 176 6.45 -10.91 3.53
N PRO A 177 7.04 -9.71 3.68
CA PRO A 177 8.32 -9.50 4.38
C PRO A 177 8.28 -9.91 5.87
N ASN A 178 8.44 -11.20 6.15
CA ASN A 178 8.44 -11.79 7.48
C ASN A 178 9.29 -13.06 7.51
N GLU A 179 10.19 -13.14 8.49
CA GLU A 179 11.21 -14.19 8.56
C GLU A 179 10.64 -15.54 9.01
N SER A 180 9.76 -15.55 10.01
CA SER A 180 9.16 -16.79 10.54
C SER A 180 8.29 -17.47 9.48
N LEU A 181 7.54 -16.67 8.71
CA LEU A 181 6.75 -17.14 7.58
C LEU A 181 7.63 -17.71 6.46
N ARG A 182 8.79 -17.08 6.20
CA ARG A 182 9.78 -17.60 5.26
C ARG A 182 10.27 -18.98 5.69
N SER A 183 10.72 -19.11 6.95
CA SER A 183 11.19 -20.38 7.51
C SER A 183 10.09 -21.46 7.51
N MET A 184 8.83 -21.10 7.74
CA MET A 184 7.70 -22.03 7.65
C MET A 184 7.50 -22.56 6.23
N VAL A 185 7.55 -21.70 5.22
CA VAL A 185 7.42 -22.10 3.81
C VAL A 185 8.59 -23.01 3.39
N GLU A 186 9.80 -22.74 3.86
CA GLU A 186 10.96 -23.62 3.67
C GLU A 186 10.78 -24.97 4.37
N ALA A 187 10.27 -24.99 5.60
CA ALA A 187 9.97 -26.21 6.34
C ALA A 187 8.88 -27.05 5.65
N PHE A 188 7.96 -26.43 4.91
CA PHE A 188 6.98 -27.11 4.08
C PHE A 188 7.54 -27.58 2.73
N GLY A 189 8.82 -27.32 2.43
CA GLY A 189 9.52 -27.82 1.24
C GLY A 189 9.45 -26.92 0.02
N TYR A 190 8.99 -25.68 0.16
CA TYR A 190 8.88 -24.68 -0.91
C TYR A 190 9.98 -23.61 -0.83
N ASN A 191 10.22 -22.91 -1.94
CA ASN A 191 11.16 -21.78 -2.00
C ASN A 191 10.41 -20.45 -1.79
N PRO A 192 10.57 -19.75 -0.67
CA PRO A 192 9.85 -18.51 -0.41
C PRO A 192 10.37 -17.34 -1.25
N VAL A 193 9.45 -16.51 -1.76
CA VAL A 193 9.75 -15.26 -2.47
C VAL A 193 9.00 -14.12 -1.81
N ILE A 194 9.73 -13.09 -1.38
CA ILE A 194 9.15 -11.91 -0.71
C ILE A 194 8.54 -10.99 -1.78
N ILE A 195 7.22 -10.81 -1.74
CA ILE A 195 6.50 -9.91 -2.66
C ILE A 195 5.43 -9.14 -1.85
N PRO A 196 5.41 -7.79 -1.86
CA PRO A 196 4.35 -7.01 -1.23
C PRO A 196 2.95 -7.33 -1.76
N ALA A 197 1.91 -7.21 -0.92
CA ALA A 197 0.55 -7.65 -1.23
C ALA A 197 -0.04 -7.12 -2.57
N PRO A 198 0.17 -5.85 -2.97
CA PRO A 198 -0.37 -5.34 -4.24
C PRO A 198 0.20 -6.02 -5.50
N GLU A 199 1.40 -6.60 -5.42
CA GLU A 199 2.10 -7.21 -6.55
C GLU A 199 1.79 -8.71 -6.71
N VAL A 200 1.09 -9.31 -5.74
CA VAL A 200 0.89 -10.77 -5.64
C VAL A 200 -0.01 -11.31 -6.75
N TYR A 201 -1.09 -10.60 -7.09
CA TYR A 201 -1.99 -11.07 -8.15
C TYR A 201 -1.24 -11.23 -9.47
N LEU A 202 -0.44 -10.22 -9.83
CA LEU A 202 0.36 -10.25 -11.05
C LEU A 202 1.45 -11.32 -10.98
N ALA A 203 2.11 -11.48 -9.83
CA ALA A 203 3.13 -12.51 -9.64
C ALA A 203 2.58 -13.94 -9.81
N LEU A 204 1.37 -14.19 -9.30
CA LEU A 204 0.65 -15.47 -9.52
C LEU A 204 0.24 -15.64 -10.98
N GLN A 205 -0.36 -14.59 -11.57
CA GLN A 205 -0.81 -14.62 -12.96
C GLN A 205 0.33 -14.88 -13.95
N GLN A 206 1.51 -14.33 -13.69
CA GLN A 206 2.72 -14.51 -14.51
C GLN A 206 3.47 -15.82 -14.21
N GLY A 207 3.08 -16.56 -13.18
CA GLY A 207 3.77 -17.77 -12.75
C GLY A 207 5.14 -17.52 -12.10
N THR A 208 5.42 -16.29 -11.63
CA THR A 208 6.63 -15.97 -10.85
C THR A 208 6.68 -16.78 -9.55
N VAL A 209 5.50 -17.06 -9.00
CA VAL A 209 5.26 -17.90 -7.81
C VAL A 209 4.05 -18.79 -8.08
N VAL A 210 4.07 -20.02 -7.57
CA VAL A 210 2.98 -20.98 -7.76
C VAL A 210 1.86 -20.79 -6.75
N GLY A 211 2.04 -19.96 -5.74
CA GLY A 211 1.04 -19.73 -4.71
C GLY A 211 1.43 -18.63 -3.74
N GLN A 212 0.52 -18.39 -2.81
CA GLN A 212 0.66 -17.45 -1.71
C GLN A 212 -0.12 -17.97 -0.50
N GLU A 213 0.04 -17.30 0.62
CA GLU A 213 -0.74 -17.55 1.83
C GLU A 213 -1.34 -16.24 2.37
N ASN A 214 -2.59 -16.29 2.85
CA ASN A 214 -3.29 -15.16 3.48
C ASN A 214 -4.60 -15.62 4.13
N PRO A 215 -5.24 -14.79 4.98
CA PRO A 215 -6.59 -15.05 5.43
C PRO A 215 -7.63 -14.99 4.31
N LEU A 216 -8.77 -15.66 4.50
CA LEU A 216 -9.81 -15.80 3.47
C LEU A 216 -10.39 -14.46 3.00
N ASP A 217 -10.60 -13.49 3.89
CA ASP A 217 -11.08 -12.14 3.54
C ASP A 217 -10.09 -11.43 2.59
N THR A 218 -8.78 -11.61 2.80
CA THR A 218 -7.75 -11.04 1.92
C THR A 218 -7.67 -11.78 0.59
N ILE A 219 -7.71 -13.12 0.60
CA ILE A 219 -7.75 -13.94 -0.63
C ILE A 219 -8.92 -13.51 -1.51
N TYR A 220 -10.10 -13.34 -0.92
CA TYR A 220 -11.30 -12.92 -1.61
C TYR A 220 -11.19 -11.48 -2.12
N SER A 221 -10.86 -10.53 -1.23
CA SER A 221 -10.79 -9.10 -1.54
C SER A 221 -9.80 -8.78 -2.65
N MET A 222 -8.63 -9.43 -2.62
CA MET A 222 -7.56 -9.25 -3.61
C MET A 222 -7.69 -10.19 -4.80
N ARG A 223 -8.75 -11.02 -4.83
CA ARG A 223 -9.06 -11.95 -5.92
C ARG A 223 -7.96 -12.96 -6.24
N PHE A 224 -7.14 -13.34 -5.26
CA PHE A 224 -6.04 -14.28 -5.48
C PHE A 224 -6.53 -15.65 -5.95
N PHE A 225 -7.73 -16.06 -5.56
CA PHE A 225 -8.35 -17.31 -5.99
C PHE A 225 -8.65 -17.38 -7.50
N GLU A 226 -8.71 -16.24 -8.23
CA GLU A 226 -8.89 -16.24 -9.69
C GLU A 226 -7.64 -16.75 -10.43
N VAL A 227 -6.47 -16.50 -9.86
CA VAL A 227 -5.16 -16.82 -10.45
C VAL A 227 -4.41 -17.93 -9.71
N ALA A 228 -4.93 -18.37 -8.56
CA ALA A 228 -4.45 -19.49 -7.76
C ALA A 228 -5.65 -20.22 -7.11
N PRO A 229 -6.41 -21.03 -7.88
CA PRO A 229 -7.75 -21.46 -7.49
C PRO A 229 -7.80 -22.56 -6.43
N ARG A 230 -6.67 -23.18 -6.06
CA ARG A 230 -6.65 -24.25 -5.06
C ARG A 230 -6.42 -23.68 -3.67
N ILE A 231 -7.49 -23.57 -2.89
CA ILE A 231 -7.47 -23.10 -1.51
C ILE A 231 -7.24 -24.30 -0.58
N SER A 232 -6.16 -24.30 0.20
CA SER A 232 -5.90 -25.32 1.21
C SER A 232 -6.04 -24.72 2.61
N LEU A 233 -6.97 -25.29 3.39
CA LEU A 233 -7.31 -24.82 4.72
C LEU A 233 -6.33 -25.37 5.78
N THR A 234 -5.12 -24.79 5.82
CA THR A 234 -4.04 -25.22 6.73
C THR A 234 -4.05 -24.50 8.09
N SER A 235 -4.72 -23.36 8.20
CA SER A 235 -4.81 -22.52 9.41
C SER A 235 -3.47 -22.36 10.15
N HIS A 236 -2.40 -22.18 9.38
CA HIS A 236 -1.03 -22.33 9.87
C HIS A 236 -0.60 -21.18 10.79
N ILE A 237 -1.17 -19.99 10.62
CA ILE A 237 -0.87 -18.81 11.43
C ILE A 237 -2.18 -18.07 11.71
N TYR A 238 -2.44 -17.76 12.98
CA TYR A 238 -3.43 -16.76 13.37
C TYR A 238 -2.86 -15.35 13.14
N SER A 239 -3.52 -14.54 12.32
CA SER A 239 -2.92 -13.31 11.78
C SER A 239 -3.81 -12.09 11.95
N PRO A 240 -4.07 -11.64 13.19
CA PRO A 240 -4.83 -10.43 13.41
C PRO A 240 -4.04 -9.20 12.92
N THR A 241 -4.70 -8.05 12.95
CA THR A 241 -4.15 -6.78 12.47
C THR A 241 -4.17 -5.75 13.59
N PRO A 242 -3.02 -5.32 14.13
CA PRO A 242 -2.96 -4.21 15.07
C PRO A 242 -3.55 -2.94 14.45
N PHE A 243 -4.54 -2.34 15.12
CA PHE A 243 -5.02 -1.01 14.80
C PHE A 243 -4.10 0.00 15.47
N THR A 244 -3.36 0.75 14.67
CA THR A 244 -2.25 1.57 15.15
C THR A 244 -2.45 3.05 14.91
N VAL A 245 -1.85 3.88 15.79
CA VAL A 245 -1.78 5.34 15.68
C VAL A 245 -0.33 5.82 15.78
N ALA A 246 0.02 6.84 15.01
CA ALA A 246 1.32 7.49 15.14
C ALA A 246 1.40 8.25 16.48
N GLU A 247 2.50 8.12 17.21
CA GLU A 247 2.73 8.82 18.49
C GLU A 247 2.71 10.34 18.30
N SER A 248 3.17 10.83 17.16
CA SER A 248 3.11 12.25 16.79
C SER A 248 1.67 12.77 16.68
N THR A 249 0.74 11.95 16.20
CA THR A 249 -0.69 12.24 16.19
C THR A 249 -1.28 12.10 17.59
N TRP A 250 -1.00 10.98 18.25
CA TRP A 250 -1.54 10.64 19.57
C TRP A 250 -1.27 11.73 20.62
N LYS A 251 -0.04 12.26 20.65
CA LYS A 251 0.37 13.34 21.57
C LYS A 251 -0.35 14.66 21.33
N LYS A 252 -0.87 14.89 20.12
CA LYS A 252 -1.59 16.12 19.74
C LYS A 252 -3.10 16.03 19.99
N LEU A 253 -3.62 14.88 20.45
CA LEU A 253 -5.03 14.73 20.81
C LEU A 253 -5.26 15.18 22.24
N SER A 254 -6.41 15.81 22.50
CA SER A 254 -6.89 16.08 23.85
C SER A 254 -7.18 14.77 24.60
N GLU A 255 -7.26 14.78 25.93
CA GLU A 255 -7.62 13.56 26.68
C GLU A 255 -9.02 13.05 26.32
N ALA A 256 -9.97 13.94 26.05
CA ALA A 256 -11.31 13.58 25.59
C ALA A 256 -11.26 12.89 24.21
N ASP A 257 -10.46 13.43 23.28
CA ASP A 257 -10.31 12.85 21.94
C ASP A 257 -9.53 11.52 21.97
N LYS A 258 -8.54 11.38 22.86
CA LYS A 258 -7.86 10.10 23.10
C LYS A 258 -8.83 9.05 23.62
N ALA A 259 -9.72 9.41 24.54
CA ALA A 259 -10.75 8.51 25.05
C ALA A 259 -11.74 8.10 23.94
N ALA A 260 -12.20 9.06 23.13
CA ALA A 260 -13.05 8.80 21.97
C ALA A 260 -12.40 7.83 20.97
N VAL A 261 -11.14 8.10 20.59
CA VAL A 261 -10.38 7.26 19.64
C VAL A 261 -10.13 5.85 20.20
N LYS A 262 -9.75 5.71 21.47
CA LYS A 262 -9.55 4.39 22.10
C LYS A 262 -10.84 3.58 22.13
N ARG A 263 -11.95 4.21 22.54
CA ARG A 263 -13.26 3.56 22.60
C ARG A 263 -13.70 3.10 21.20
N ALA A 264 -13.62 3.99 20.21
CA ALA A 264 -13.95 3.66 18.82
C ALA A 264 -13.06 2.54 18.26
N ALA A 265 -11.75 2.56 18.54
CA ALA A 265 -10.82 1.53 18.09
C ALA A 265 -11.16 0.14 18.68
N LYS A 266 -11.57 0.09 19.95
CA LYS A 266 -12.01 -1.15 20.59
C LYS A 266 -13.32 -1.66 19.99
N GLU A 267 -14.35 -0.83 19.92
CA GLU A 267 -15.67 -1.24 19.43
C GLU A 267 -15.63 -1.66 17.95
N ALA A 268 -14.90 -0.92 17.11
CA ALA A 268 -14.67 -1.32 15.71
C ALA A 268 -13.83 -2.59 15.58
N GLY A 269 -12.92 -2.84 16.53
CA GLY A 269 -12.14 -4.08 16.61
C GLY A 269 -13.00 -5.29 16.95
N ASP A 270 -13.88 -5.17 17.95
CA ASP A 270 -14.84 -6.21 18.32
C ASP A 270 -15.82 -6.51 17.16
N PHE A 271 -16.29 -5.46 16.47
CA PHE A 271 -17.08 -5.59 15.26
C PHE A 271 -16.32 -6.32 14.14
N SER A 272 -15.05 -5.96 13.91
CA SER A 272 -14.18 -6.62 12.93
C SER A 272 -14.01 -8.12 13.22
N ARG A 273 -13.76 -8.48 14.48
CA ARG A 273 -13.61 -9.88 14.93
C ARG A 273 -14.82 -10.74 14.59
N GLN A 274 -16.01 -10.29 14.95
CA GLN A 274 -17.24 -11.05 14.66
C GLN A 274 -17.48 -11.14 13.15
N ARG A 275 -17.31 -10.03 12.44
CA ARG A 275 -17.53 -9.98 10.99
C ARG A 275 -16.61 -10.93 10.23
N VAL A 276 -15.31 -10.98 10.55
CA VAL A 276 -14.39 -11.91 9.90
C VAL A 276 -14.83 -13.34 10.16
N LYS A 277 -15.00 -13.72 11.44
CA LYS A 277 -15.37 -15.09 11.85
C LYS A 277 -16.67 -15.56 11.17
N GLU A 278 -17.68 -14.70 11.08
CA GLU A 278 -18.97 -15.02 10.45
C GLU A 278 -18.90 -15.05 8.92
N SER A 279 -17.96 -14.33 8.31
CA SER A 279 -17.87 -14.22 6.85
C SER A 279 -17.19 -15.42 6.17
N GLU A 280 -16.31 -16.14 6.86
CA GLU A 280 -15.47 -17.18 6.23
C GLU A 280 -16.24 -18.27 5.45
N PRO A 281 -17.34 -18.84 5.99
CA PRO A 281 -18.11 -19.85 5.25
C PRO A 281 -18.68 -19.30 3.94
N ARG A 282 -19.24 -18.08 3.98
CA ARG A 282 -19.80 -17.39 2.81
C ARG A 282 -18.71 -17.08 1.79
N LEU A 283 -17.56 -16.57 2.23
CA LEU A 283 -16.44 -16.25 1.33
C LEU A 283 -15.92 -17.50 0.62
N LEU A 284 -15.80 -18.63 1.32
CA LEU A 284 -15.42 -19.91 0.71
C LEU A 284 -16.44 -20.36 -0.35
N GLU A 285 -17.72 -20.29 -0.03
CA GLU A 285 -18.79 -20.65 -0.96
C GLU A 285 -18.72 -19.79 -2.23
N GLU A 286 -18.60 -18.47 -2.09
CA GLU A 286 -18.51 -17.55 -3.24
C GLU A 286 -17.25 -17.78 -4.08
N MET A 287 -16.12 -18.11 -3.46
CA MET A 287 -14.90 -18.48 -4.20
C MET A 287 -15.09 -19.78 -4.98
N VAL A 288 -15.74 -20.79 -4.38
CA VAL A 288 -16.06 -22.06 -5.05
C VAL A 288 -17.01 -21.86 -6.24
N GLN A 289 -18.07 -21.06 -6.05
CA GLN A 289 -18.99 -20.69 -7.14
C GLN A 289 -18.27 -19.99 -8.31
N ARG A 290 -17.13 -19.35 -8.05
CA ARG A 290 -16.28 -18.67 -9.05
C ARG A 290 -15.10 -19.51 -9.55
N GLY A 291 -15.12 -20.83 -9.29
CA GLY A 291 -14.16 -21.77 -9.86
C GLY A 291 -12.96 -22.12 -8.98
N ALA A 292 -12.94 -21.67 -7.72
CA ALA A 292 -11.96 -22.15 -6.75
C ALA A 292 -12.31 -23.56 -6.26
N SER A 293 -11.30 -24.31 -5.81
CA SER A 293 -11.47 -25.59 -5.12
C SER A 293 -10.94 -25.49 -3.70
N VAL A 294 -11.67 -26.03 -2.73
CA VAL A 294 -11.27 -26.03 -1.32
C VAL A 294 -10.80 -27.42 -0.91
N HIS A 295 -9.61 -27.50 -0.33
CA HIS A 295 -8.99 -28.70 0.21
C HIS A 295 -8.74 -28.55 1.71
N ARG A 296 -8.97 -29.62 2.47
CA ARG A 296 -8.71 -29.70 3.92
C ARG A 296 -7.65 -30.76 4.16
N PRO A 297 -6.35 -30.39 4.17
CA PRO A 297 -5.27 -31.35 4.37
C PRO A 297 -5.25 -31.90 5.80
N ASP A 298 -4.62 -33.07 5.99
CA ASP A 298 -4.17 -33.49 7.32
C ASP A 298 -3.14 -32.48 7.82
N LEU A 299 -3.39 -31.88 8.98
CA LEU A 299 -2.54 -30.83 9.55
C LEU A 299 -1.35 -31.39 10.31
N LYS A 300 -1.38 -32.67 10.72
CA LYS A 300 -0.32 -33.25 11.55
C LYS A 300 1.07 -33.15 10.90
N PRO A 301 1.27 -33.47 9.61
CA PRO A 301 2.57 -33.28 8.95
C PRO A 301 3.04 -31.81 8.92
N PHE A 302 2.11 -30.86 8.80
CA PHE A 302 2.42 -29.42 8.83
C PHE A 302 2.81 -28.96 10.24
N GLN A 303 2.14 -29.44 11.27
CA GLN A 303 2.47 -29.16 12.67
C GLN A 303 3.84 -29.73 13.06
N GLU A 304 4.18 -30.94 12.58
CA GLU A 304 5.47 -31.56 12.87
C GLU A 304 6.64 -30.84 12.15
N ALA A 305 6.44 -30.44 10.89
CA ALA A 305 7.48 -29.79 10.08
C ALA A 305 7.95 -28.44 10.66
N VAL A 306 7.05 -27.69 11.31
CA VAL A 306 7.39 -26.36 11.85
C VAL A 306 8.24 -26.40 13.12
N THR A 307 8.54 -27.58 13.68
CA THR A 307 9.46 -27.70 14.83
C THR A 307 10.79 -27.00 14.57
N SER A 308 11.34 -27.15 13.36
CA SER A 308 12.56 -26.47 12.93
C SER A 308 12.46 -24.93 12.88
N VAL A 309 11.25 -24.40 12.69
CA VAL A 309 10.99 -22.95 12.71
C VAL A 309 11.10 -22.40 14.12
N TYR A 310 10.62 -23.15 15.11
CA TYR A 310 10.77 -22.80 16.53
C TYR A 310 12.23 -22.83 16.97
N ASP A 311 13.01 -23.81 16.52
CA ASP A 311 14.44 -23.89 16.83
C ASP A 311 15.22 -22.71 16.22
N GLN A 312 14.97 -22.40 14.94
CA GLN A 312 15.54 -21.20 14.29
C GLN A 312 15.13 -19.90 15.01
N ALA A 313 13.90 -19.83 15.52
CA ALA A 313 13.45 -18.69 16.29
C ALA A 313 14.19 -18.61 17.64
N ARG A 314 14.41 -19.73 18.33
CA ARG A 314 15.20 -19.76 19.59
C ARG A 314 16.64 -19.32 19.37
N ASP A 315 17.27 -19.77 18.29
CA ASP A 315 18.62 -19.35 17.92
C ASP A 315 18.72 -17.83 17.72
N ARG A 316 17.65 -17.21 17.19
CA ARG A 316 17.63 -15.78 16.86
C ARG A 316 17.14 -14.88 18.01
N TYR A 317 16.12 -15.32 18.74
CA TYR A 317 15.38 -14.51 19.70
C TYR A 317 15.54 -14.98 21.16
N GLY A 318 16.21 -16.11 21.38
CA GLY A 318 16.49 -16.65 22.70
C GLY A 318 15.23 -16.91 23.51
N ASN A 319 15.26 -16.51 24.78
CA ASN A 319 14.19 -16.73 25.76
C ASN A 319 12.85 -16.07 25.39
N GLN A 320 12.83 -15.09 24.47
CA GLN A 320 11.57 -14.46 24.02
C GLN A 320 10.62 -15.48 23.38
N VAL A 321 11.17 -16.53 22.74
CA VAL A 321 10.36 -17.61 22.18
C VAL A 321 9.66 -18.40 23.28
N ASP A 322 10.39 -18.79 24.31
CA ASP A 322 9.84 -19.61 25.38
C ASP A 322 8.86 -18.84 26.26
N LEU A 323 9.07 -17.52 26.43
CA LEU A 323 8.10 -16.63 27.08
C LEU A 323 6.78 -16.56 26.31
N LEU A 324 6.83 -16.33 25.00
CA LEU A 324 5.63 -16.33 24.16
C LEU A 324 4.94 -17.71 24.17
N LEU A 325 5.72 -18.79 24.09
CA LEU A 325 5.18 -20.14 24.11
C LEU A 325 4.50 -20.48 25.44
N ALA A 326 5.02 -20.00 26.57
CA ALA A 326 4.39 -20.17 27.88
C ALA A 326 3.01 -19.49 27.93
N ASP A 327 2.90 -18.24 27.46
CA ASP A 327 1.63 -17.52 27.37
C ASP A 327 0.64 -18.27 26.46
N SER A 328 1.12 -18.70 25.28
CA SER A 328 0.33 -19.43 24.30
C SER A 328 -0.18 -20.76 24.85
N GLN A 329 0.67 -21.50 25.57
CA GLN A 329 0.31 -22.77 26.19
C GLN A 329 -0.75 -22.57 27.28
N ALA A 330 -0.56 -21.61 28.18
CA ALA A 330 -1.53 -21.30 29.24
C ALA A 330 -2.91 -20.95 28.67
N ILE A 331 -2.94 -20.18 27.57
CA ILE A 331 -4.21 -19.84 26.88
C ILE A 331 -4.86 -21.10 26.28
N LYS A 332 -4.08 -22.00 25.69
CA LYS A 332 -4.59 -23.26 25.11
C LYS A 332 -5.13 -24.22 26.16
N THR A 333 -4.49 -24.29 27.32
CA THR A 333 -4.87 -25.18 28.44
C THR A 333 -5.93 -24.58 29.36
N GLY A 334 -6.15 -23.27 29.29
CA GLY A 334 -7.04 -22.54 30.20
C GLY A 334 -6.41 -22.27 31.57
N GLU A 335 -5.09 -22.37 31.68
CA GLU A 335 -4.32 -22.04 32.87
C GLU A 335 -4.17 -20.51 33.03
N GLU A 336 -3.81 -20.07 34.23
CA GLU A 336 -3.50 -18.66 34.48
C GLU A 336 -2.23 -18.24 33.73
N LEU A 337 -2.24 -17.03 33.17
CA LEU A 337 -1.09 -16.47 32.46
C LEU A 337 0.09 -16.25 33.43
N PRO A 338 1.35 -16.48 32.99
CA PRO A 338 2.54 -16.22 33.81
C PRO A 338 2.60 -14.76 34.30
N THR A 339 2.91 -14.55 35.58
CA THR A 339 2.95 -13.20 36.21
C THR A 339 4.36 -12.71 36.57
N GLY A 340 5.40 -13.32 36.01
CA GLY A 340 6.80 -12.95 36.28
C GLY A 340 7.28 -11.71 35.51
N PRO A 341 8.32 -11.00 36.00
CA PRO A 341 8.93 -9.89 35.26
C PRO A 341 9.50 -10.40 33.93
N LEU A 342 9.10 -9.77 32.82
CA LEU A 342 9.67 -10.01 31.51
C LEU A 342 11.04 -9.31 31.46
N GLU A 343 12.15 -10.06 31.56
CA GLU A 343 13.48 -9.48 31.41
C GLU A 343 13.69 -8.99 29.97
N ASP A 344 14.06 -7.71 29.82
CA ASP A 344 14.47 -7.09 28.56
C ASP A 344 15.85 -7.63 28.13
N SER A 345 15.93 -8.90 27.72
CA SER A 345 17.15 -9.54 27.19
C SER A 345 17.41 -9.16 25.72
N TYR A 346 17.32 -7.88 25.35
CA TYR A 346 17.69 -7.44 24.00
C TYR A 346 19.20 -7.16 23.92
N SER A 347 19.96 -8.20 23.56
CA SER A 347 21.29 -8.01 22.96
C SER A 347 21.09 -7.54 21.52
N SER A 348 21.09 -6.23 21.30
CA SER A 348 21.27 -5.63 19.98
C SER A 348 22.64 -6.01 19.43
N GLN A 349 22.78 -7.17 18.80
CA GLN A 349 23.85 -7.37 17.84
C GLN A 349 23.45 -6.58 16.59
N PRO A 350 24.11 -5.47 16.25
CA PRO A 350 23.82 -4.77 15.02
C PRO A 350 24.06 -5.72 13.87
N ILE A 351 23.02 -5.98 13.07
CA ILE A 351 23.17 -6.65 11.78
C ILE A 351 24.05 -5.73 10.93
N SER A 352 25.34 -6.05 10.87
CA SER A 352 26.25 -5.46 9.91
C SER A 352 25.94 -6.10 8.57
N PHE A 353 25.24 -5.36 7.71
CA PHE A 353 25.27 -5.68 6.29
C PHE A 353 26.72 -5.51 5.82
N PRO A 354 27.32 -6.49 5.15
CA PRO A 354 28.64 -6.32 4.60
C PRO A 354 28.60 -5.14 3.62
N LEU A 355 29.50 -4.18 3.83
CA LEU A 355 29.68 -2.95 3.03
C LEU A 355 29.83 -3.23 1.52
N SER A 356 30.09 -4.48 1.14
CA SER A 356 30.15 -4.95 -0.24
C SER A 356 28.80 -4.96 -0.97
N LEU A 357 27.67 -5.04 -0.27
CA LEU A 357 26.35 -5.05 -0.92
C LEU A 357 25.84 -3.64 -1.28
N SER A 358 26.16 -2.62 -0.47
CA SER A 358 25.74 -1.23 -0.73
C SER A 358 26.49 -0.58 -1.91
N LEU A 359 27.72 -1.02 -2.17
CA LEU A 359 28.49 -0.61 -3.35
C LEU A 359 28.00 -1.28 -4.65
N SER A 360 27.39 -2.47 -4.55
CA SER A 360 26.85 -3.19 -5.73
C SER A 360 25.55 -2.56 -6.28
N LEU A 361 24.69 -2.00 -5.41
CA LEU A 361 23.49 -1.28 -5.85
C LEU A 361 23.81 0.09 -6.44
N GLY A 362 24.80 0.81 -5.87
CA GLY A 362 25.30 2.06 -6.44
C GLY A 362 25.94 1.87 -7.81
N GLY A 363 26.68 0.76 -7.99
CA GLY A 363 27.20 0.33 -9.28
C GLY A 363 26.11 -0.03 -10.29
N LEU A 364 25.05 -0.73 -9.87
CA LEU A 364 23.94 -1.10 -10.75
C LEU A 364 23.10 0.12 -11.19
N ILE A 365 22.87 1.09 -10.30
CA ILE A 365 22.15 2.34 -10.63
C ILE A 365 23.02 3.22 -11.54
N THR A 366 24.32 3.33 -11.28
CA THR A 366 25.25 4.07 -12.14
C THR A 366 25.44 3.38 -13.50
N PHE A 367 25.38 2.05 -13.55
CA PHE A 367 25.45 1.28 -14.79
C PHE A 367 24.15 1.36 -15.58
N VAL A 368 22.97 1.30 -14.96
CA VAL A 368 21.67 1.42 -15.64
C VAL A 368 21.43 2.85 -16.12
N VAL A 369 21.70 3.85 -15.28
CA VAL A 369 21.56 5.27 -15.64
C VAL A 369 22.67 5.71 -16.60
N GLY A 370 23.91 5.26 -16.38
CA GLY A 370 25.02 5.45 -17.31
C GLY A 370 24.76 4.79 -18.65
N SER A 371 24.19 3.60 -18.70
CA SER A 371 23.79 2.93 -19.94
C SER A 371 22.61 3.65 -20.61
N LEU A 372 21.63 4.15 -19.87
CA LEU A 372 20.53 4.96 -20.42
C LEU A 372 21.01 6.33 -20.95
N ILE A 373 22.03 6.93 -20.35
CA ILE A 373 22.61 8.22 -20.76
C ILE A 373 23.67 8.06 -21.87
N LEU A 374 24.41 6.96 -21.89
CA LEU A 374 25.44 6.68 -22.91
C LEU A 374 24.85 5.99 -24.15
N ASN A 375 23.89 5.06 -24.03
CA ASN A 375 23.12 4.58 -25.19
C ASN A 375 22.14 5.64 -25.72
N SER A 376 21.80 6.66 -24.93
CA SER A 376 20.97 7.73 -25.47
C SER A 376 21.74 8.64 -26.43
N ARG A 377 23.07 8.75 -26.34
CA ARG A 377 23.82 9.53 -27.33
C ARG A 377 23.86 8.90 -28.72
N THR A 378 23.67 7.59 -28.86
CA THR A 378 23.70 6.91 -30.16
C THR A 378 22.31 6.56 -30.69
N ALA A 379 21.30 6.39 -29.82
CA ALA A 379 19.91 6.12 -30.24
C ALA A 379 18.98 7.35 -30.23
N TRP A 380 19.34 8.46 -29.57
CA TRP A 380 18.48 9.66 -29.50
C TRP A 380 18.85 10.74 -30.51
N LEU A 381 19.99 10.57 -31.19
CA LEU A 381 20.43 11.42 -32.29
C LEU A 381 20.24 10.75 -33.67
N SER A 382 19.65 9.55 -33.74
CA SER A 382 19.25 8.98 -35.03
C SER A 382 18.02 9.72 -35.55
N GLU A 383 18.30 10.78 -36.31
CA GLU A 383 17.50 11.41 -37.35
C GLU A 383 16.07 10.91 -37.47
N TYR A 384 15.16 11.55 -36.74
CA TYR A 384 13.81 11.74 -37.26
C TYR A 384 13.91 12.84 -38.32
N PRO A 385 13.37 12.68 -39.53
CA PRO A 385 13.39 13.76 -40.51
C PRO A 385 12.58 14.92 -39.92
N ALA A 386 13.29 16.00 -39.57
CA ALA A 386 12.71 17.21 -38.99
C ALA A 386 11.76 17.98 -39.94
N GLY A 387 11.40 17.38 -41.09
CA GLY A 387 10.72 17.99 -42.22
C GLY A 387 9.23 18.31 -42.00
N ASP A 388 8.49 17.49 -41.25
CA ASP A 388 7.02 17.56 -41.26
C ASP A 388 6.36 18.18 -40.01
N GLU A 389 7.13 18.53 -38.97
CA GLU A 389 6.57 19.19 -37.79
C GLU A 389 6.51 20.71 -37.94
N THR A 390 5.32 21.29 -37.81
CA THR A 390 5.19 22.76 -37.71
C THR A 390 6.02 23.30 -36.52
N PRO A 391 6.54 24.54 -36.59
CA PRO A 391 7.39 25.11 -35.53
C PRO A 391 6.78 25.03 -34.13
N LEU A 392 5.45 25.16 -34.02
CA LEU A 392 4.72 25.06 -32.75
C LEU A 392 4.82 23.67 -32.10
N PHE A 393 4.53 22.61 -32.87
CA PHE A 393 4.58 21.24 -32.33
C PHE A 393 6.01 20.80 -32.03
N ARG A 394 6.99 21.28 -32.80
CA ARG A 394 8.41 21.06 -32.53
C ARG A 394 8.82 21.71 -31.22
N TYR A 395 8.46 22.99 -31.02
CA TYR A 395 8.74 23.69 -29.77
C TYR A 395 8.08 23.01 -28.57
N LEU A 396 6.79 22.67 -28.70
CA LEU A 396 6.02 22.04 -27.63
C LEU A 396 6.62 20.67 -27.24
N GLY A 397 6.91 19.83 -28.23
CA GLY A 397 7.50 18.52 -27.97
C GLY A 397 8.89 18.63 -27.35
N ASN A 398 9.72 19.60 -27.79
CA ASN A 398 11.04 19.82 -27.21
C ASN A 398 10.93 20.33 -25.77
N ALA A 399 9.99 21.22 -25.49
CA ALA A 399 9.74 21.69 -24.12
C ALA A 399 9.37 20.52 -23.20
N ILE A 400 8.48 19.63 -23.65
CA ILE A 400 8.08 18.42 -22.91
C ILE A 400 9.29 17.49 -22.67
N ASP A 401 10.07 17.19 -23.71
CA ASP A 401 11.27 16.36 -23.60
C ASP A 401 12.27 16.93 -22.59
N TRP A 402 12.52 18.24 -22.64
CA TRP A 402 13.37 18.92 -21.66
C TRP A 402 12.79 18.88 -20.25
N THR A 403 11.48 19.07 -20.07
CA THR A 403 10.83 18.94 -18.76
C THR A 403 11.04 17.55 -18.17
N VAL A 404 10.84 16.49 -18.97
CA VAL A 404 11.07 15.10 -18.53
C VAL A 404 12.52 14.89 -18.10
N ILE A 405 13.49 15.41 -18.85
CA ILE A 405 14.91 15.33 -18.52
C ILE A 405 15.21 16.04 -17.19
N TRP A 406 14.70 17.26 -17.00
CA TRP A 406 14.88 18.03 -15.77
C TRP A 406 14.22 17.35 -14.56
N CYS A 407 13.03 16.77 -14.73
CA CYS A 407 12.39 15.97 -13.68
C CYS A 407 13.26 14.76 -13.31
N GLY A 408 13.78 14.02 -14.29
CA GLY A 408 14.67 12.88 -14.05
C GLY A 408 15.94 13.27 -13.31
N PHE A 409 16.59 14.36 -13.74
CA PHE A 409 17.79 14.89 -13.08
C PHE A 409 17.50 15.32 -11.64
N ALA A 410 16.39 16.03 -11.41
CA ALA A 410 15.96 16.44 -10.08
C ALA A 410 15.70 15.23 -9.17
N ILE A 411 15.03 14.17 -9.67
CA ILE A 411 14.80 12.93 -8.91
C ILE A 411 16.14 12.31 -8.49
N VAL A 412 17.11 12.21 -9.39
CA VAL A 412 18.44 11.65 -9.06
C VAL A 412 19.13 12.46 -7.97
N ILE A 413 19.11 13.79 -8.07
CA ILE A 413 19.70 14.68 -7.05
C ILE A 413 18.97 14.50 -5.71
N LEU A 414 17.64 14.49 -5.71
CA LEU A 414 16.84 14.35 -4.50
C LEU A 414 17.07 13.00 -3.83
N MET A 415 17.08 11.91 -4.60
CA MET A 415 17.33 10.57 -4.07
C MET A 415 18.75 10.44 -3.52
N PHE A 416 19.76 10.95 -4.23
CA PHE A 416 21.14 10.95 -3.74
C PHE A 416 21.31 11.81 -2.48
N GLY A 417 20.72 13.01 -2.48
CA GLY A 417 20.72 13.91 -1.33
C GLY A 417 20.05 13.28 -0.10
N ASN A 418 18.93 12.56 -0.30
CA ASN A 418 18.23 11.89 0.79
C ASN A 418 19.03 10.69 1.35
N VAL A 419 19.74 9.96 0.49
CA VAL A 419 20.68 8.92 0.94
C VAL A 419 21.81 9.57 1.76
N LEU A 420 22.40 10.67 1.29
CA LEU A 420 23.46 11.36 2.00
C LEU A 420 22.99 11.90 3.36
N SER A 421 21.82 12.56 3.41
CA SER A 421 21.24 13.08 4.66
C SER A 421 21.01 11.97 5.68
N ARG A 422 20.47 10.82 5.24
CA ARG A 422 20.16 9.70 6.13
C ARG A 422 21.41 9.00 6.65
N PHE A 423 22.41 8.76 5.79
CA PHE A 423 23.58 7.95 6.17
C PHE A 423 24.69 8.77 6.80
N VAL A 424 24.95 9.99 6.30
CA VAL A 424 26.02 10.88 6.78
C VAL A 424 25.53 11.77 7.91
N PHE A 425 24.42 12.48 7.69
CA PHE A 425 23.96 13.52 8.62
C PHE A 425 22.91 13.05 9.64
N LYS A 426 22.48 11.79 9.55
CA LYS A 426 21.52 11.14 10.46
C LYS A 426 20.16 11.85 10.58
N PHE A 427 19.73 12.59 9.55
CA PHE A 427 18.38 13.16 9.46
C PHE A 427 17.73 12.81 8.13
N ASP A 428 16.40 12.69 8.12
CA ASP A 428 15.61 12.37 6.92
C ASP A 428 14.94 13.63 6.37
N VAL A 429 14.92 13.78 5.05
CA VAL A 429 14.29 14.92 4.38
C VAL A 429 12.96 14.45 3.82
N ALA A 430 11.92 14.42 4.66
CA ALA A 430 10.63 13.81 4.35
C ALA A 430 10.03 14.31 3.02
N TRP A 431 10.10 15.63 2.75
CA TRP A 431 9.58 16.24 1.52
C TRP A 431 10.31 15.80 0.25
N SER A 432 11.58 15.37 0.34
CA SER A 432 12.36 14.95 -0.82
C SER A 432 11.80 13.67 -1.44
N SER A 433 11.31 12.76 -0.60
CA SER A 433 10.71 11.50 -1.03
C SER A 433 9.38 11.73 -1.75
N GLU A 434 8.55 12.61 -1.20
CA GLU A 434 7.25 12.98 -1.79
C GLU A 434 7.43 13.78 -3.08
N LEU A 435 8.38 14.72 -3.12
CA LEU A 435 8.71 15.47 -4.33
C LEU A 435 9.27 14.57 -5.44
N SER A 436 10.08 13.57 -5.10
CA SER A 436 10.59 12.61 -6.08
C SER A 436 9.47 11.80 -6.71
N VAL A 437 8.50 11.34 -5.92
CA VAL A 437 7.31 10.62 -6.43
C VAL A 437 6.44 11.55 -7.28
N PHE A 438 6.22 12.78 -6.83
CA PHE A 438 5.49 13.80 -7.59
C PHE A 438 6.14 14.02 -8.97
N LEU A 439 7.44 14.30 -9.01
CA LEU A 439 8.18 14.51 -10.26
C LEU A 439 8.19 13.26 -11.15
N MET A 440 8.27 12.07 -10.55
CA MET A 440 8.23 10.80 -11.28
C MET A 440 6.89 10.61 -12.00
N ILE A 441 5.77 10.88 -11.33
CA ILE A 441 4.44 10.79 -11.92
C ILE A 441 4.31 11.74 -13.11
N TRP A 442 4.73 13.00 -12.93
CA TRP A 442 4.75 13.99 -14.01
C TRP A 442 5.66 13.56 -15.18
N ALA A 443 6.86 13.05 -14.89
CA ALA A 443 7.79 12.55 -15.89
C ALA A 443 7.22 11.35 -16.68
N ILE A 444 6.49 10.44 -16.03
CA ILE A 444 5.86 9.28 -16.69
C ILE A 444 4.79 9.76 -17.68
N PHE A 445 3.87 10.63 -17.25
CA PHE A 445 2.78 11.09 -18.12
C PHE A 445 3.29 11.97 -19.27
N LEU A 446 4.25 12.85 -19.00
CA LEU A 446 4.89 13.66 -20.05
C LEU A 446 5.77 12.81 -20.98
N GLY A 447 6.48 11.81 -20.45
CA GLY A 447 7.26 10.86 -21.24
C GLY A 447 6.38 10.01 -22.19
N GLY A 448 5.15 9.71 -21.78
CA GLY A 448 4.13 9.11 -22.66
C GLY A 448 3.78 9.99 -23.86
N VAL A 449 3.79 11.32 -23.69
CA VAL A 449 3.62 12.26 -24.81
C VAL A 449 4.80 12.18 -25.76
N SER A 450 6.03 12.17 -25.24
CA SER A 450 7.25 12.01 -26.05
C SER A 450 7.24 10.72 -26.87
N ALA A 451 6.78 9.60 -26.28
CA ALA A 451 6.60 8.34 -26.97
C ALA A 451 5.51 8.42 -28.07
N THR A 452 4.39 9.08 -27.77
CA THR A 452 3.29 9.30 -28.72
C THR A 452 3.75 10.16 -29.91
N ARG A 453 4.49 11.25 -29.65
CA ARG A 453 5.10 12.13 -30.67
C ARG A 453 6.03 11.36 -31.60
N ARG A 454 6.82 10.44 -31.06
CA ARG A 454 7.78 9.62 -31.82
C ARG A 454 7.14 8.41 -32.51
N ARG A 455 5.82 8.23 -32.38
CA ARG A 455 5.07 7.07 -32.89
C ARG A 455 5.67 5.73 -32.44
N SER A 456 6.32 5.69 -31.28
CA SER A 456 7.01 4.50 -30.78
C SER A 456 6.06 3.45 -30.19
N HIS A 457 4.78 3.44 -30.61
CA HIS A 457 3.86 2.33 -30.41
C HIS A 457 4.24 1.17 -31.35
N MET A 458 5.48 0.69 -31.22
CA MET A 458 6.18 -0.18 -32.19
C MET A 458 5.44 -1.49 -32.47
N ARG A 459 4.63 -2.01 -31.53
CA ARG A 459 3.94 -3.30 -31.69
C ARG A 459 2.73 -3.26 -32.62
N VAL A 460 2.07 -2.12 -32.80
CA VAL A 460 0.94 -2.02 -33.73
C VAL A 460 1.45 -1.78 -35.15
N ALA A 461 2.53 -1.01 -35.31
CA ALA A 461 3.12 -0.72 -36.61
C ALA A 461 3.57 -2.00 -37.35
N GLU A 462 4.25 -2.93 -36.67
CA GLU A 462 4.67 -4.20 -37.27
C GLU A 462 3.49 -5.06 -37.74
N ALA A 463 2.43 -5.15 -36.93
CA ALA A 463 1.22 -5.90 -37.29
C ALA A 463 0.43 -5.24 -38.44
N VAL A 464 0.40 -3.90 -38.49
CA VAL A 464 -0.24 -3.16 -39.58
C VAL A 464 0.57 -3.30 -40.86
N ASN A 465 1.91 -3.33 -40.80
CA ASN A 465 2.77 -3.50 -41.96
C ASN A 465 2.57 -4.86 -42.68
N LEU A 466 1.99 -5.86 -42.02
CA LEU A 466 1.60 -7.13 -42.63
C LEU A 466 0.33 -7.04 -43.49
N LEU A 467 -0.44 -5.96 -43.40
CA LEU A 467 -1.69 -5.78 -44.16
C LEU A 467 -1.41 -5.18 -45.55
N PRO A 468 -2.29 -5.41 -46.55
CA PRO A 468 -2.22 -4.75 -47.85
C PRO A 468 -2.30 -3.22 -47.73
N GLN A 469 -1.62 -2.46 -48.59
CA GLN A 469 -1.53 -0.98 -48.52
C GLN A 469 -2.89 -0.27 -48.36
N GLY A 470 -3.93 -0.77 -49.02
CA GLY A 470 -5.29 -0.23 -48.89
C GLY A 470 -5.89 -0.43 -47.49
N ALA A 471 -5.60 -1.55 -46.83
CA ALA A 471 -6.05 -1.86 -45.47
C ALA A 471 -5.21 -1.13 -44.41
N GLN A 472 -3.91 -0.95 -44.63
CA GLN A 472 -3.01 -0.22 -43.71
C GLN A 472 -3.53 1.19 -43.39
N ARG A 473 -3.98 1.91 -44.42
CA ARG A 473 -4.54 3.27 -44.26
C ARG A 473 -5.75 3.27 -43.33
N TRP A 474 -6.72 2.38 -43.57
CA TRP A 474 -7.93 2.29 -42.75
C TRP A 474 -7.62 1.83 -41.32
N THR A 475 -6.74 0.84 -41.15
CA THR A 475 -6.36 0.34 -39.83
C THR A 475 -5.66 1.42 -39.01
N ASN A 476 -4.76 2.21 -39.61
CA ASN A 476 -4.10 3.33 -38.94
C ASN A 476 -5.09 4.45 -38.57
N THR A 477 -6.03 4.78 -39.46
CA THR A 477 -7.07 5.77 -39.16
C THR A 477 -7.97 5.32 -38.00
N ILE A 478 -8.41 4.06 -38.01
CA ILE A 478 -9.24 3.49 -36.93
C ILE A 478 -8.46 3.44 -35.61
N ALA A 479 -7.20 2.99 -35.63
CA ALA A 479 -6.36 2.94 -34.45
C ALA A 479 -6.14 4.34 -33.85
N ASN A 480 -5.79 5.33 -34.67
CA ASN A 480 -5.60 6.72 -34.21
C ASN A 480 -6.90 7.34 -33.69
N ALA A 481 -8.05 7.05 -34.31
CA ALA A 481 -9.35 7.49 -33.82
C ALA A 481 -9.69 6.84 -32.46
N ALA A 482 -9.47 5.53 -32.33
CA ALA A 482 -9.69 4.80 -31.07
C ALA A 482 -8.76 5.34 -29.95
N SER A 483 -7.48 5.53 -30.24
CA SER A 483 -6.52 6.14 -29.31
C SER A 483 -6.93 7.56 -28.91
N SER A 484 -7.44 8.37 -29.84
CA SER A 484 -7.95 9.72 -29.55
C SER A 484 -9.15 9.67 -28.60
N ILE A 485 -10.07 8.71 -28.78
CA ILE A 485 -11.21 8.51 -27.87
C ILE A 485 -10.72 8.13 -26.47
N VAL A 486 -9.80 7.18 -26.36
CA VAL A 486 -9.22 6.76 -25.07
C VAL A 486 -8.52 7.94 -24.38
N LEU A 487 -7.70 8.70 -25.10
CA LEU A 487 -7.01 9.87 -24.56
C LEU A 487 -7.98 10.96 -24.12
N LEU A 488 -9.08 11.18 -24.86
CA LEU A 488 -10.13 12.10 -24.45
C LEU A 488 -10.84 11.64 -23.17
N LEU A 489 -11.14 10.35 -23.04
CA LEU A 489 -11.72 9.78 -21.81
C LEU A 489 -10.77 9.93 -20.62
N LEU A 490 -9.47 9.70 -20.82
CA LEU A 490 -8.43 9.88 -19.80
C LEU A 490 -8.29 11.37 -19.41
N LEU A 491 -8.36 12.28 -20.37
CA LEU A 491 -8.36 13.73 -20.12
C LEU A 491 -9.55 14.13 -19.25
N LEU A 492 -10.77 13.75 -19.64
CA LEU A 492 -11.99 14.12 -18.91
C LEU A 492 -12.05 13.47 -17.53
N SER A 493 -11.70 12.19 -17.42
CA SER A 493 -11.66 11.49 -16.13
C SER A 493 -10.55 12.03 -15.24
N GLY A 494 -9.37 12.30 -15.80
CA GLY A 494 -8.24 12.89 -15.10
C GLY A 494 -8.56 14.28 -14.56
N LEU A 495 -9.27 15.12 -15.30
CA LEU A 495 -9.73 16.44 -14.82
C LEU A 495 -10.68 16.29 -13.61
N ARG A 496 -11.61 15.34 -13.65
CA ARG A 496 -12.52 15.08 -12.52
C ARG A 496 -11.76 14.60 -11.28
N ILE A 497 -10.82 13.68 -11.45
CA ILE A 497 -9.98 13.16 -10.35
C ILE A 497 -9.12 14.28 -9.78
N ALA A 498 -8.45 15.06 -10.62
CA ALA A 498 -7.63 16.18 -10.17
C ALA A 498 -8.45 17.20 -9.36
N GLN A 499 -9.63 17.59 -9.86
CA GLN A 499 -10.54 18.51 -9.18
C GLN A 499 -11.06 17.96 -7.85
N ALA A 500 -11.46 16.69 -7.81
CA ALA A 500 -11.96 16.04 -6.59
C ALA A 500 -10.91 16.00 -5.47
N ASN A 501 -9.62 16.06 -5.82
CA ASN A 501 -8.50 15.97 -4.89
C ASN A 501 -7.81 17.33 -4.65
N LEU A 502 -8.38 18.46 -5.10
CA LEU A 502 -7.84 19.79 -4.79
C LEU A 502 -7.98 20.18 -3.31
N GLY A 503 -8.94 19.57 -2.59
CA GLY A 503 -9.13 19.78 -1.15
C GLY A 503 -8.31 18.85 -0.25
N GLN A 504 -7.38 18.09 -0.82
CA GLN A 504 -6.46 17.20 -0.10
C GLN A 504 -5.04 17.70 -0.33
N ASP A 505 -4.20 17.72 0.70
CA ASP A 505 -2.81 18.16 0.59
C ASP A 505 -1.83 16.98 0.72
N LEU A 506 -0.74 17.07 -0.04
CA LEU A 506 0.47 16.28 0.10
C LEU A 506 1.06 16.54 1.49
N VAL A 507 1.50 15.47 2.12
CA VAL A 507 1.71 15.41 3.56
C VAL A 507 2.93 16.21 3.99
N ALA A 508 4.04 16.10 3.26
CA ALA A 508 5.29 16.80 3.53
C ALA A 508 5.43 18.07 2.70
N LEU A 509 4.88 18.12 1.48
CA LEU A 509 4.94 19.30 0.61
C LEU A 509 3.84 20.33 0.90
N GLY A 510 2.71 19.93 1.50
CA GLY A 510 1.56 20.81 1.72
C GLY A 510 0.90 21.31 0.43
N TRP A 511 1.16 20.66 -0.70
CA TRP A 511 0.57 21.01 -2.00
C TRP A 511 -0.70 20.22 -2.23
N PRO A 512 -1.71 20.77 -2.91
CA PRO A 512 -2.89 20.01 -3.27
C PRO A 512 -2.55 18.72 -4.04
N VAL A 513 -3.03 17.57 -3.57
CA VAL A 513 -2.90 16.26 -4.22
C VAL A 513 -3.49 16.31 -5.64
N GLY A 514 -4.47 17.18 -5.87
CA GLY A 514 -4.98 17.50 -7.20
C GLY A 514 -3.89 17.87 -8.23
N PHE A 515 -2.78 18.50 -7.82
CA PHE A 515 -1.64 18.77 -8.72
C PHE A 515 -0.86 17.53 -9.11
N GLN A 516 -0.78 16.52 -8.23
CA GLN A 516 -0.18 15.24 -8.59
C GLN A 516 -1.06 14.50 -9.61
N TYR A 517 -2.38 14.51 -9.40
CA TYR A 517 -3.33 13.92 -10.33
C TYR A 517 -3.48 14.70 -11.64
N ALA A 518 -3.15 16.00 -11.66
CA ALA A 518 -3.16 16.82 -12.87
C ALA A 518 -2.16 16.35 -13.93
N ALA A 519 -1.13 15.58 -13.55
CA ALA A 519 -0.21 14.98 -14.51
C ALA A 519 -0.93 14.12 -15.57
N LEU A 520 -1.97 13.37 -15.18
CA LEU A 520 -2.75 12.53 -16.08
C LEU A 520 -3.50 13.33 -17.17
N PRO A 521 -4.39 14.29 -16.84
CA PRO A 521 -5.08 15.08 -17.86
C PRO A 521 -4.13 15.94 -18.67
N VAL A 522 -3.05 16.47 -18.09
CA VAL A 522 -2.04 17.23 -18.86
C VAL A 522 -1.34 16.34 -19.88
N GLY A 523 -0.85 15.17 -19.46
CA GLY A 523 -0.22 14.20 -20.35
C GLY A 523 -1.18 13.70 -21.44
N ALA A 524 -2.39 13.32 -21.06
CA ALA A 524 -3.42 12.87 -21.99
C ALA A 524 -3.82 13.96 -23.00
N GLY A 525 -3.94 15.22 -22.55
CA GLY A 525 -4.25 16.37 -23.39
C GLY A 525 -3.16 16.63 -24.43
N PHE A 526 -1.89 16.63 -24.03
CA PHE A 526 -0.79 16.78 -24.99
C PHE A 526 -0.68 15.60 -25.95
N ALA A 527 -0.79 14.37 -25.46
CA ALA A 527 -0.80 13.18 -26.31
C ALA A 527 -1.95 13.23 -27.34
N LEU A 528 -3.15 13.64 -26.91
CA LEU A 528 -4.31 13.83 -27.79
C LEU A 528 -4.02 14.86 -28.89
N LEU A 529 -3.36 15.98 -28.57
CA LEU A 529 -2.98 16.98 -29.57
C LEU A 529 -2.04 16.39 -30.65
N PHE A 530 -1.05 15.60 -30.25
CA PHE A 530 -0.15 14.93 -31.21
C PHE A 530 -0.88 13.85 -32.04
N THR A 531 -1.74 13.05 -31.42
CA THR A 531 -2.53 12.02 -32.12
C THR A 531 -3.53 12.64 -33.10
N LEU A 532 -4.22 13.72 -32.73
CA LEU A 532 -5.16 14.42 -33.62
C LEU A 532 -4.43 15.05 -34.80
N ARG A 533 -3.24 15.64 -34.58
CA ARG A 533 -2.38 16.11 -35.67
C ARG A 533 -2.07 14.98 -36.64
N ASP A 534 -1.61 13.84 -36.13
CA ASP A 534 -1.25 12.68 -36.96
C ASP A 534 -2.44 12.12 -37.74
N LEU A 535 -3.64 12.12 -37.12
CA LEU A 535 -4.89 11.76 -37.77
C LEU A 535 -5.23 12.72 -38.92
N VAL A 536 -5.12 14.03 -38.70
CA VAL A 536 -5.38 15.05 -39.74
C VAL A 536 -4.38 14.94 -40.90
N LEU A 537 -3.10 14.73 -40.60
CA LEU A 537 -2.07 14.55 -41.62
C LEU A 537 -2.31 13.28 -42.45
N HIS A 538 -2.76 12.19 -41.81
CA HIS A 538 -3.18 10.96 -42.51
C HIS A 538 -4.40 11.20 -43.42
N LEU A 539 -5.43 11.89 -42.91
CA LEU A 539 -6.66 12.16 -43.67
C LEU A 539 -6.42 13.10 -44.87
N ARG A 540 -5.41 13.98 -44.80
CA ARG A 540 -5.02 14.87 -45.89
C ARG A 540 -4.11 14.23 -46.94
N GLY A 541 -3.72 12.97 -46.75
CA GLY A 541 -2.84 12.24 -47.68
C GLY A 541 -1.40 12.75 -47.71
N SER A 542 -1.01 13.57 -46.73
CA SER A 542 0.29 14.26 -46.65
C SER A 542 1.39 13.46 -45.93
N VAL A 543 1.13 12.22 -45.55
CA VAL A 543 2.15 11.30 -45.02
C VAL A 543 2.31 10.19 -46.05
N GLU A 544 3.25 10.37 -46.99
CA GLU A 544 3.76 9.22 -47.73
C GLU A 544 4.37 8.26 -46.71
N LEU A 545 3.95 6.99 -46.80
CA LEU A 545 4.59 5.92 -46.04
C LEU A 545 6.04 5.87 -46.53
N GLU A 546 6.96 6.50 -45.80
CA GLU A 546 8.39 6.26 -46.00
C GLU A 546 8.62 4.76 -45.84
N GLN A 547 8.75 4.10 -47.00
CA GLN A 547 9.24 2.74 -47.11
C GLN A 547 10.70 2.79 -46.66
N HIS A 548 10.97 2.52 -45.40
CA HIS A 548 12.31 2.11 -44.99
C HIS A 548 12.56 0.70 -45.51
N SER A 549 13.31 0.64 -46.62
CA SER A 549 14.06 -0.52 -47.10
C SER A 549 15.17 -0.90 -46.13
#